data_AF-A0A0Q9GU90-F1
#
_entry.id   AF-A0A0Q9GU90-F1
#
_cell.length_a   1.000
_cell.length_b   1.000
_cell.length_c   1.000
_cell.angle_alpha   90.00
_cell.angle_beta   90.00
_cell.angle_gamma   90.00
#
_symmetry.space_group_name_H-M   'P 1'
#
loop_
_entity.id
_entity.type
_entity.pdbx_description
1 polymer ?
#
loop_
_entity_poly.entity_id
_entity_poly.type
_entity_poly.pdbx_seq_one_letter_code
_entity_poly.pdbx_strand_id
1 'polypeptide(L)' 'MTQGEWRKHLEQLESEQRDHYQAGREREGDALGQAICAWISEGRRLGFSVPDGRPHPPTS' A
#
# COMPACT_ATOMS: atom_id res chain seq x y z
N MET A 1 11.74 10.98 -2.67
CA MET A 1 10.49 10.32 -3.05
C MET A 1 9.40 11.38 -3.15
N THR A 2 8.74 11.47 -4.30
CA THR A 2 7.58 12.32 -4.54
C THR A 2 6.28 11.57 -4.28
N GLN A 3 5.15 12.27 -4.18
CA GLN A 3 3.83 11.63 -4.08
C GLN A 3 3.55 10.72 -5.29
N GLY A 4 4.00 11.09 -6.48
CA GLY A 4 3.84 10.28 -7.69
C GLY A 4 4.62 8.98 -7.65
N GLU A 5 5.87 9.03 -7.19
CA GLU A 5 6.71 7.83 -7.01
C GLU A 5 6.15 6.92 -5.92
N TRP A 6 5.73 7.49 -4.79
CA TRP A 6 5.10 6.76 -3.71
C TRP A 6 3.81 6.05 -4.16
N ARG A 7 2.95 6.76 -4.91
CA ARG A 7 1.69 6.20 -5.40
C ARG A 7 1.93 5.11 -6.45
N LYS A 8 2.86 5.31 -7.38
CA LYS A 8 3.21 4.30 -8.38
C LYS A 8 3.69 3.00 -7.73
N HIS A 9 4.47 3.10 -6.65
CA HIS A 9 4.92 1.92 -5.92
C HIS A 9 3.77 1.23 -5.16
N LEU A 10 2.85 2.02 -4.58
CA LEU A 10 1.65 1.49 -3.94
C LEU A 10 0.77 0.69 -4.93
N GLU A 11 0.51 1.26 -6.11
CA GLU A 11 -0.27 0.62 -7.18
C GLU A 11 0.39 -0.70 -7.63
N GLN A 12 1.73 -0.73 -7.71
CA GLN A 12 2.48 -1.94 -8.04
C GLN A 12 2.29 -3.04 -6.98
N LEU A 13 2.43 -2.69 -5.68
CA LEU A 13 2.25 -3.65 -4.59
C LEU A 13 0.81 -4.20 -4.56
N GLU A 14 -0.20 -3.36 -4.78
CA GLU A 14 -1.61 -3.77 -4.84
C GLU A 14 -1.90 -4.69 -6.06
N SER A 15 -1.22 -4.46 -7.19
CA SER A 15 -1.29 -5.35 -8.36
C SER A 15 -0.66 -6.71 -8.05
N GLU A 16 0.56 -6.72 -7.51
CA GLU A 16 1.27 -7.95 -7.16
C GLU A 16 0.48 -8.78 -6.13
N GLN A 17 -0.09 -8.11 -5.11
CA GLN A 17 -0.93 -8.78 -4.10
C GLN A 17 -2.11 -9.51 -4.75
N ARG A 18 -2.77 -8.87 -5.72
CA ARG A 18 -3.88 -9.46 -6.46
C ARG A 18 -3.45 -10.66 -7.28
N ASP A 19 -2.30 -10.57 -7.95
CA ASP A 19 -1.74 -11.68 -8.72
C ASP A 19 -1.40 -12.88 -7.83
N HIS A 20 -0.93 -12.63 -6.60
CA HIS A 20 -0.70 -13.67 -5.61
C HIS A 20 -2.00 -14.39 -5.20
N TYR A 21 -3.05 -13.65 -4.86
CA TYR A 21 -4.35 -14.26 -4.53
C TYR A 21 -4.96 -15.01 -5.72
N GLN A 22 -4.89 -14.47 -6.93
CA GLN A 22 -5.39 -15.15 -8.13
C GLN A 22 -4.66 -16.46 -8.43
N ALA A 23 -3.37 -16.54 -8.06
CA ALA A 23 -2.58 -17.75 -8.20
C ALA A 23 -2.66 -18.72 -7.00
N GLY A 24 -3.55 -18.47 -6.02
CA GLY A 24 -3.70 -19.28 -4.82
C GLY A 24 -2.53 -19.16 -3.83
N ARG A 25 -1.70 -18.13 -3.96
CA ARG A 25 -0.56 -17.82 -3.07
C ARG A 25 -0.99 -16.86 -1.97
N GLU A 26 -1.88 -17.33 -1.10
CA GLU A 26 -2.51 -16.50 -0.05
C GLU A 26 -1.49 -15.88 0.91
N ARG A 27 -0.49 -16.65 1.34
CA ARG A 27 0.54 -16.17 2.29
C ARG A 27 1.35 -15.00 1.72
N GLU A 28 1.71 -15.07 0.45
CA GLU A 28 2.43 -14.01 -0.24
C GLU A 28 1.54 -12.78 -0.48
N GLY A 29 0.25 -13.00 -0.77
CA GLY A 29 -0.75 -11.93 -0.83
C GLY A 29 -0.88 -11.21 0.52
N ASP A 30 -0.90 -11.94 1.63
CA ASP A 30 -0.98 -11.38 2.98
C ASP A 30 0.30 -10.61 3.34
N ALA A 31 1.47 -11.15 2.98
CA ALA A 31 2.76 -10.48 3.19
C ALA A 31 2.83 -9.14 2.44
N LEU A 32 2.35 -9.10 1.18
CA LEU A 32 2.24 -7.84 0.45
C LEU A 32 1.21 -6.89 1.06
N GLY A 33 0.10 -7.40 1.61
CA GLY A 33 -0.84 -6.60 2.38
C GLY A 33 -0.20 -5.86 3.56
N GLN A 34 0.70 -6.53 4.29
CA GLN A 34 1.47 -5.89 5.36
C GLN A 34 2.44 -4.84 4.82
N ALA A 35 3.12 -5.12 3.71
CA ALA A 35 4.01 -4.16 3.06
C ALA A 35 3.26 -2.91 2.57
N ILE A 36 2.06 -3.08 2.00
CA ILE A 36 1.17 -2.00 1.58
C ILE A 36 0.80 -1.11 2.78
N CYS A 37 0.41 -1.70 3.92
CA CYS A 37 0.11 -0.95 5.14
C CYS A 37 1.30 -0.13 5.65
N ALA A 38 2.51 -0.71 5.63
CA ALA A 38 3.73 -0.01 6.01
C ALA A 38 4.03 1.15 5.03
N TRP A 39 3.92 0.90 3.73
CA TRP A 39 4.14 1.90 2.69
C TRP A 39 3.15 3.07 2.77
N ILE A 40 1.88 2.78 3.08
CA ILE A 40 0.86 3.82 3.30
C ILE A 40 1.20 4.67 4.53
N SER A 41 1.64 4.02 5.61
CA SER A 41 2.01 4.72 6.85
C SER A 41 3.21 5.65 6.62
N GLU A 42 4.20 5.20 5.86
CA GLU A 42 5.36 6.03 5.49
C GLU A 42 4.95 7.21 4.59
N GLY A 43 4.12 6.98 3.58
CA GLY A 43 3.59 8.07 2.74
C GLY A 43 2.87 9.14 3.54
N ARG A 44 2.07 8.73 4.54
CA ARG A 44 1.36 9.65 5.44
C ARG A 44 2.33 10.48 6.29
N ARG A 45 3.44 9.92 6.77
CA ARG A 45 4.48 10.67 7.50
C ARG A 45 5.14 11.75 6.62
N LEU A 46 5.17 11.53 5.31
CA LEU A 46 5.70 12.48 4.32
C LEU A 46 4.63 13.48 3.83
N GLY A 47 3.40 13.42 4.34
CA GLY A 47 2.29 14.29 3.94
C GLY A 47 1.55 13.84 2.68
N PHE A 48 1.80 12.63 2.18
CA PHE A 48 1.09 12.06 1.04
C PHE A 48 -0.24 11.44 1.46
N SER A 49 -1.21 11.47 0.57
CA SER A 49 -2.54 10.91 0.77
C SER A 49 -2.89 9.89 -0.32
N VAL A 50 -3.64 8.86 0.09
CA VAL A 50 -4.26 7.90 -0.83
C VAL A 50 -5.53 8.54 -1.39
N PRO A 51 -5.74 8.59 -2.73
CA PRO A 51 -6.91 9.24 -3.32
C PRO A 51 -8.24 8.58 -2.96
N ASP A 52 -8.24 7.31 -2.55
CA ASP A 52 -9.42 6.48 -2.30
C ASP A 52 -10.18 6.83 -1.00
N GLY A 53 -9.81 7.92 -0.32
CA GLY A 53 -10.47 8.34 0.92
C GLY A 53 -10.20 7.45 2.15
N ARG A 54 -9.21 6.55 2.10
CA ARG A 54 -8.82 5.74 3.26
C ARG A 54 -8.41 6.67 4.41
N PRO A 55 -9.12 6.64 5.55
CA PRO A 55 -8.94 7.64 6.61
C PRO A 55 -7.51 7.61 7.13
N HIS A 56 -6.94 8.78 7.40
CA HIS A 56 -5.69 8.89 8.14
C HIS A 56 -5.86 8.12 9.47
N PRO A 57 -4.86 7.34 9.92
CA PRO A 57 -4.95 6.75 11.24
C PRO A 57 -4.98 7.93 12.23
N PRO A 58 -5.73 7.83 13.33
CA PRO A 58 -5.72 8.88 14.33
C PRO A 58 -4.27 9.10 14.78
N THR A 59 -3.79 10.32 14.65
CA THR A 59 -2.55 10.76 15.27
C THR A 59 -2.76 10.63 16.79
N SER A 60 -2.16 9.61 17.40
CA SER A 60 -1.95 9.56 18.85
C SER A 60 -0.67 10.29 19.22
#